data_AF-Q70GB9-F1
#
_entry.id   AF-Q70GB9-F1
#
_cell.length_a   1.000
_cell.length_b   1.000
_cell.length_c   1.000
_cell.angle_alpha   90.00
_cell.angle_beta   90.00
_cell.angle_gamma   90.00
#
_symmetry.space_group_name_H-M   'P 1'
#
loop_
_entity.id
_entity.type
_entity.pdbx_description
1 polymer ?
#
loop_
_entity_poly.entity_id
_entity_poly.type
_entity_poly.pdbx_seq_one_letter_code
_entity_poly.pdbx_strand_id
1 'polypeptide(L)'
;VLDVIASHPKQFGLSTSYELTLYMKASDEKRTLAFAERIRDEELPFQKVKALRESLENGRAPRKSLSRQYKVATEDGAEIGAIKEWGDGKVRVDLVLGSAEKAEAYVAAFKKLLAEDGHQLK
;
A
#
# COMPACT_ATOMS: atom_id res chain seq x y z
N VAL A 1 3.94 17.58 -26.14
CA VAL A 1 4.93 17.55 -25.02
C VAL A 1 6.11 18.46 -25.29
N LEU A 2 6.76 18.35 -26.46
CA LEU A 2 7.92 19.18 -26.81
C LEU A 2 7.61 20.69 -26.77
N ASP A 3 6.40 21.10 -27.15
CA ASP A 3 5.97 22.51 -27.06
C ASP A 3 5.95 23.03 -25.62
N VAL A 4 5.52 22.20 -24.67
CA VAL A 4 5.52 22.53 -23.23
C VAL A 4 6.96 22.70 -22.74
N ILE A 5 7.86 21.80 -23.13
CA ILE A 5 9.29 21.87 -22.78
C ILE A 5 9.93 23.14 -23.36
N ALA A 6 9.65 23.43 -24.64
CA ALA A 6 10.17 24.61 -25.33
C ALA A 6 9.72 25.92 -24.68
N SER A 7 8.50 25.95 -24.12
CA SER A 7 7.99 27.13 -23.41
C SER A 7 8.67 27.38 -22.06
N HIS A 8 9.14 26.34 -21.36
CA HIS A 8 9.70 26.44 -20.00
C HIS A 8 10.97 25.58 -19.81
N PRO A 9 12.03 25.74 -20.62
CA PRO A 9 13.15 24.80 -20.67
C PRO A 9 13.91 24.66 -19.35
N LYS A 10 13.90 25.70 -18.51
CA LYS A 10 14.58 25.68 -17.20
C LYS A 10 13.99 24.65 -16.22
N GLN A 11 12.67 24.39 -16.30
CA GLN A 11 12.01 23.41 -15.45
C GLN A 11 12.21 21.97 -15.96
N PHE A 12 12.51 21.82 -17.25
CA PHE A 12 12.75 20.55 -17.93
C PHE A 12 14.25 20.28 -18.15
N GLY A 13 15.04 20.40 -17.09
CA GLY A 13 16.44 19.97 -17.08
C GLY A 13 16.60 18.47 -17.43
N LEU A 14 17.84 18.04 -17.67
CA LEU A 14 18.15 16.68 -18.13
C LEU A 14 17.46 15.58 -17.30
N SER A 15 17.48 15.70 -15.98
CA SER A 15 16.87 14.71 -15.07
C SER A 15 15.34 14.67 -15.21
N THR A 16 14.67 15.82 -15.22
CA THR A 16 13.20 15.90 -15.39
C THR A 16 12.76 15.39 -16.76
N SER A 17 13.48 15.76 -17.81
CA SER A 17 13.21 15.32 -19.18
C SER A 17 13.42 13.81 -19.37
N TYR A 18 14.42 13.24 -18.69
CA TYR A 18 14.64 11.79 -18.65
C TYR A 18 13.47 11.06 -17.96
N GLU A 19 13.04 11.53 -16.78
CA GLU A 19 11.87 10.95 -16.09
C GLU A 19 10.59 11.06 -16.93
N LEU A 20 10.38 12.18 -17.64
CA LEU A 20 9.23 12.34 -18.53
C LEU A 20 9.27 11.36 -19.71
N THR A 21 10.46 11.05 -20.22
CA THR A 21 10.66 10.03 -21.25
C THR A 21 10.32 8.64 -20.72
N LEU A 22 10.71 8.32 -19.48
CA LEU A 22 10.32 7.05 -18.84
C LEU A 22 8.82 6.98 -18.57
N TYR A 23 8.21 8.09 -18.12
CA TYR A 23 6.76 8.19 -17.93
C TYR A 23 5.99 7.92 -19.22
N MET A 24 6.49 8.41 -20.36
CA MET A 24 5.90 8.13 -21.67
C MET A 24 5.97 6.66 -22.05
N LYS A 25 7.06 5.95 -21.71
CA LYS A 25 7.16 4.49 -21.95
C LYS A 25 6.13 3.69 -21.15
N ALA A 26 5.76 4.18 -19.97
CA ALA A 26 4.80 3.53 -19.07
C ALA A 26 3.35 4.04 -19.25
N SER A 27 3.10 5.00 -20.15
CA SER A 27 1.77 5.57 -20.39
C SER A 27 1.53 5.89 -21.87
N ASP A 28 0.50 6.70 -22.15
CA ASP A 28 0.18 7.21 -23.47
C ASP A 28 0.57 8.69 -23.62
N GLU A 29 0.55 9.17 -24.86
CA GLU A 29 0.92 10.53 -25.21
C GLU A 29 0.05 11.59 -24.51
N LYS A 30 -1.25 11.32 -24.36
CA LYS A 30 -2.20 12.25 -23.74
C LYS A 30 -1.90 12.44 -22.25
N ARG A 31 -1.64 11.34 -21.53
CA ARG A 31 -1.25 11.37 -20.11
C ARG A 31 0.12 12.01 -19.92
N THR A 32 1.05 11.77 -20.83
CA THR A 32 2.38 12.38 -20.82
C THR A 32 2.30 13.90 -21.03
N LEU A 33 1.44 14.36 -21.94
CA LEU A 33 1.19 15.79 -22.15
C LEU A 33 0.62 16.44 -20.88
N ALA A 34 -0.44 15.86 -20.31
CA ALA A 34 -1.03 16.37 -19.07
C ALA A 34 -0.02 16.38 -17.91
N PHE A 35 0.88 15.40 -17.85
CA PHE A 35 1.93 15.38 -16.84
C PHE A 35 2.98 16.47 -17.07
N ALA A 36 3.38 16.72 -18.32
CA ALA A 36 4.28 17.83 -18.66
C ALA A 36 3.65 19.20 -18.32
N GLU A 37 2.37 19.40 -18.65
CA GLU A 37 1.63 20.61 -18.27
C GLU A 37 1.58 20.78 -16.75
N ARG A 38 1.36 19.69 -16.01
CA ARG A 38 1.38 19.71 -14.55
C ARG A 38 2.75 20.03 -13.97
N ILE A 39 3.84 19.54 -14.55
CA ILE A 39 5.21 19.91 -14.16
C ILE A 39 5.40 21.42 -14.32
N ARG A 40 4.93 21.98 -15.44
CA ARG A 40 4.97 23.42 -15.73
C ARG A 40 4.16 24.23 -14.73
N ASP A 41 2.91 23.83 -14.50
CA ASP A 41 1.93 24.62 -13.74
C ASP A 41 2.15 24.53 -12.22
N GLU A 42 2.58 23.38 -11.70
CA GLU A 42 2.87 23.18 -10.27
C GLU A 42 4.36 23.35 -9.91
N GLU A 43 5.23 23.65 -10.88
CA GLU A 43 6.68 23.69 -10.73
C GLU A 43 7.25 22.46 -9.98
N LEU A 44 6.85 21.27 -10.44
CA LEU A 44 7.14 20.02 -9.71
C LEU A 44 8.66 19.80 -9.55
N PRO A 45 9.15 19.57 -8.32
CA PRO A 45 10.57 19.25 -8.12
C PRO A 45 10.86 17.85 -8.68
N PHE A 46 12.10 17.65 -9.15
CA PHE A 46 12.58 16.39 -9.73
C PHE A 46 12.17 15.15 -8.93
N GLN A 47 12.32 15.17 -7.60
CA GLN A 47 11.95 14.03 -6.73
C GLN A 47 10.46 13.67 -6.83
N LYS A 48 9.58 14.66 -6.97
CA LYS A 48 8.13 14.44 -7.12
C LYS A 48 7.80 13.90 -8.52
N VAL A 49 8.48 14.40 -9.55
CA VAL A 49 8.36 13.88 -10.93
C VAL A 49 8.77 12.41 -10.99
N LYS A 50 9.94 12.10 -10.43
CA LYS A 50 10.47 10.74 -10.30
C LYS A 50 9.48 9.83 -9.58
N ALA A 51 9.01 10.21 -8.38
CA ALA A 51 8.07 9.41 -7.60
C ALA A 51 6.74 9.13 -8.33
N LEU A 52 6.21 10.11 -9.07
CA LEU A 52 4.99 9.93 -9.86
C LEU A 52 5.20 8.92 -11.00
N ARG A 53 6.32 9.00 -11.70
CA ARG A 53 6.70 8.01 -12.73
C ARG A 53 6.93 6.63 -12.13
N GLU A 54 7.59 6.54 -10.98
CA GLU A 54 7.80 5.30 -10.21
C GLU A 54 6.49 4.65 -9.78
N SER A 55 5.50 5.45 -9.39
CA SER A 55 4.17 4.97 -9.02
C SER A 55 3.34 4.49 -10.21
N LEU A 56 3.63 5.00 -11.41
CA LEU A 56 3.01 4.55 -12.66
C LEU A 56 3.61 3.21 -13.10
N GLU A 57 4.94 3.08 -13.09
CA GLU A 57 5.63 1.85 -13.50
C GLU A 57 5.41 0.68 -12.53
N ASN A 58 5.52 0.92 -11.23
CA ASN A 58 5.41 -0.14 -10.22
C ASN A 58 3.97 -0.41 -9.76
N GLY A 59 3.01 0.32 -10.31
CA GLY A 59 1.69 0.50 -9.70
C GLY A 59 1.79 1.29 -8.39
N ARG A 60 0.64 1.72 -7.86
CA ARG A 60 0.59 2.44 -6.58
C ARG A 60 1.18 1.51 -5.52
N ALA A 61 2.32 1.88 -4.93
CA ALA A 61 2.95 1.10 -3.87
C ALA A 61 1.88 0.68 -2.85
N PRO A 62 1.78 -0.61 -2.48
CA PRO A 62 0.79 -1.06 -1.53
C PRO A 62 0.90 -0.17 -0.30
N ARG A 63 -0.22 0.47 0.05
CA ARG A 63 -0.31 1.41 1.17
C ARG A 63 0.34 0.71 2.36
N LYS A 64 1.33 1.34 3.01
CA LYS A 64 2.03 0.75 4.17
C LYS A 64 0.99 0.07 5.03
N SER A 65 1.17 -1.24 5.19
CA SER A 65 0.32 -2.15 5.92
C SER A 65 0.45 -1.80 7.41
N LEU A 66 -0.21 -0.70 7.80
CA LEU A 66 -0.38 -0.35 9.19
C LEU A 66 -1.30 -1.43 9.76
N SER A 67 -0.78 -2.22 10.71
CA SER A 67 -1.58 -3.25 11.35
C SER A 67 -2.84 -2.61 11.94
N ARG A 68 -4.01 -3.06 11.49
CA ARG A 68 -5.26 -2.79 12.19
C ARG A 68 -5.29 -3.66 13.42
N GLN A 69 -5.37 -3.04 14.60
CA GLN A 69 -5.42 -3.73 15.88
C GLN A 69 -6.83 -3.64 16.45
N TYR A 70 -7.45 -4.80 16.67
CA TYR A 70 -8.74 -4.95 17.33
C TYR A 70 -8.50 -5.42 18.75
N LYS A 71 -8.68 -4.52 19.72
CA LYS A 71 -8.60 -4.89 21.14
C LYS A 71 -9.76 -5.80 21.51
N VAL A 72 -9.47 -6.83 22.30
CA VAL A 72 -10.45 -7.78 22.81
C VAL A 72 -10.52 -7.61 24.32
N ALA A 73 -11.72 -7.41 24.84
CA ALA A 73 -11.99 -7.29 26.26
C ALA A 73 -13.12 -8.26 26.66
N THR A 74 -13.17 -8.62 27.95
CA THR A 74 -14.31 -9.34 28.53
C THR A 74 -15.54 -8.43 28.60
N GLU A 75 -16.71 -9.00 28.88
CA GLU A 75 -17.94 -8.22 29.15
C GLU A 75 -17.75 -7.24 30.31
N ASP A 76 -16.91 -7.59 31.30
CA ASP A 76 -16.54 -6.74 32.43
C ASP A 76 -15.55 -5.62 32.05
N GLY A 77 -15.14 -5.53 30.78
CA GLY A 77 -14.23 -4.50 30.26
C GLY A 77 -12.73 -4.77 30.47
N ALA A 78 -12.34 -5.94 30.99
CA ALA A 78 -10.93 -6.29 31.14
C ALA A 78 -10.31 -6.67 29.79
N GLU A 79 -9.24 -5.98 29.38
CA GLU A 79 -8.54 -6.26 28.12
C GLU A 79 -7.81 -7.61 28.21
N ILE A 80 -8.16 -8.54 27.32
CA ILE A 80 -7.58 -9.90 27.26
C ILE A 80 -6.61 -10.07 26.09
N GLY A 81 -6.46 -9.07 25.22
CA GLY A 81 -5.49 -9.09 24.13
C GLY A 81 -5.98 -8.38 22.88
N ALA A 82 -5.46 -8.77 21.73
CA ALA A 82 -5.84 -8.16 20.45
C ALA A 82 -5.68 -9.09 19.24
N ILE A 83 -6.49 -8.82 18.22
CA ILE A 83 -6.32 -9.37 16.88
C ILE A 83 -5.66 -8.29 16.01
N LYS A 84 -4.60 -8.64 15.29
CA LYS A 84 -3.89 -7.75 14.38
C LYS A 84 -4.01 -8.23 12.94
N GLU A 85 -4.32 -7.32 12.02
CA GLU A 85 -4.51 -7.58 10.59
C GLU A 85 -3.72 -6.56 9.76
N TRP A 86 -3.03 -7.00 8.71
CA TRP A 86 -2.04 -6.19 7.99
C TRP A 86 -2.47 -5.77 6.56
N GLY A 87 -3.71 -6.01 6.14
CA GLY A 87 -4.23 -5.60 4.83
C GLY A 87 -3.79 -6.46 3.65
N ASP A 88 -2.89 -7.42 3.89
CA ASP A 88 -2.29 -8.33 2.91
C ASP A 88 -2.72 -9.79 3.15
N GLY A 89 -3.76 -10.01 3.95
CA GLY A 89 -4.24 -11.33 4.35
C GLY A 89 -3.50 -11.91 5.56
N LYS A 90 -2.48 -11.24 6.10
CA LYS A 90 -1.83 -11.66 7.34
C LYS A 90 -2.67 -11.25 8.56
N VAL A 91 -2.97 -12.24 9.40
CA VAL A 91 -3.66 -12.07 10.70
C VAL A 91 -2.83 -12.69 11.81
N ARG A 92 -2.77 -12.03 12.97
CA ARG A 92 -2.20 -12.58 14.21
C ARG A 92 -3.18 -12.37 15.34
N VAL A 93 -3.43 -13.44 16.09
CA VAL A 93 -4.30 -13.43 17.27
C VAL A 93 -3.42 -13.61 18.50
N ASP A 94 -3.56 -12.72 19.47
CA ASP A 94 -2.82 -12.74 20.74
C ASP A 94 -3.81 -12.49 21.88
N LEU A 95 -4.15 -13.55 22.62
CA LEU A 95 -5.21 -13.56 23.63
C LEU A 95 -4.76 -14.31 24.89
N VAL A 96 -5.02 -13.72 26.06
CA VAL A 96 -4.82 -14.31 27.38
C VAL A 96 -6.17 -14.80 27.92
N LEU A 97 -6.46 -16.07 27.68
CA LEU A 97 -7.80 -16.66 27.93
C LEU A 97 -7.98 -17.26 29.33
N GLY A 98 -6.95 -17.23 30.17
CA GLY A 98 -7.00 -17.63 31.58
C GLY A 98 -7.12 -19.14 31.86
N SER A 99 -7.41 -19.98 30.86
CA SER A 99 -7.48 -21.44 30.99
C SER A 99 -7.08 -22.16 29.71
N ALA A 100 -6.42 -23.31 29.84
CA ALA A 100 -5.99 -24.14 28.71
C ALA A 100 -7.19 -24.65 27.87
N GLU A 101 -8.28 -25.09 28.52
CA GLU A 101 -9.48 -25.57 27.82
C GLU A 101 -10.10 -24.52 26.89
N LYS A 102 -10.21 -23.26 27.35
CA LYS A 102 -10.66 -22.16 26.49
C LYS A 102 -9.69 -21.97 25.33
N ALA A 103 -8.39 -21.92 25.58
CA ALA A 103 -7.40 -21.77 24.50
C ALA A 103 -7.53 -22.89 23.44
N GLU A 104 -7.73 -24.14 23.86
CA GLU A 104 -7.97 -25.27 22.96
C GLU A 104 -9.26 -25.10 22.15
N ALA A 105 -10.35 -24.63 22.76
CA ALA A 105 -11.60 -24.38 22.05
C ALA A 105 -11.45 -23.30 20.96
N TYR A 106 -10.73 -22.20 21.24
CA TYR A 106 -10.44 -21.18 20.23
C TYR A 106 -9.54 -21.74 19.12
N VAL A 107 -8.50 -22.49 19.46
CA VAL A 107 -7.63 -23.15 18.47
C VAL A 107 -8.43 -24.12 17.60
N ALA A 108 -9.33 -24.92 18.19
CA ALA A 108 -10.20 -25.83 17.45
C ALA A 108 -11.14 -25.10 16.48
N ALA A 109 -11.70 -23.95 16.90
CA ALA A 109 -12.50 -23.10 16.03
C ALA A 109 -11.68 -22.55 14.86
N PHE A 110 -10.46 -22.07 15.10
CA PHE A 110 -9.55 -21.62 14.03
C PHE A 110 -9.17 -22.77 13.08
N LYS A 111 -8.90 -23.97 13.60
CA LYS A 111 -8.59 -25.15 12.78
C LYS A 111 -9.76 -25.52 11.87
N LYS A 112 -11.00 -25.46 12.39
CA LYS A 112 -12.20 -25.73 11.60
C LYS A 112 -12.38 -24.70 10.48
N LEU A 113 -12.24 -23.41 10.80
CA LEU A 113 -12.32 -22.33 9.81
C LEU A 113 -11.28 -22.50 8.70
N LEU A 114 -10.04 -22.80 9.07
CA LEU A 114 -8.96 -23.06 8.12
C LEU A 114 -9.23 -24.28 7.24
N ALA A 115 -9.79 -25.35 7.80
CA ALA A 115 -10.15 -26.54 7.04
C ALA A 115 -11.29 -26.30 6.05
N GLU A 116 -12.28 -25.47 6.42
CA GLU A 116 -13.36 -25.04 5.51
C GLU A 116 -12.82 -24.21 4.34
N ASP A 117 -11.79 -23.38 4.58
CA ASP A 117 -11.05 -22.65 3.54
C ASP A 117 -10.03 -23.53 2.76
N GLY A 118 -9.96 -24.83 3.05
CA GLY A 118 -9.09 -25.78 2.35
C GLY A 118 -7.63 -25.77 2.81
N HIS A 119 -7.31 -25.11 3.92
CA HIS A 119 -5.98 -25.11 4.52
C HIS A 119 -5.79 -26.30 5.47
N GLN A 120 -4.65 -26.99 5.34
CA GLN A 120 -4.27 -28.09 6.22
C GLN A 120 -3.14 -27.66 7.15
N LEU A 121 -3.32 -27.86 8.46
CA LEU A 121 -2.24 -27.68 9.43
C LEU A 121 -1.31 -28.89 9.39
N LYS A 122 0.01 -28.63 9.41
CA LYS A 122 1.05 -29.66 9.53
C LYS A 122 1.48 -29.82 10.98
#